data_AF-A0A3C0KAG7-F1
#
_entry.id   AF-A0A3C0KAG7-F1
#
_cell.length_a   1.000
_cell.length_b   1.000
_cell.length_c   1.000
_cell.angle_alpha   90.00
_cell.angle_beta   90.00
_cell.angle_gamma   90.00
#
_symmetry.space_group_name_H-M   'P 1'
#
loop_
_entity.id
_entity.type
_entity.pdbx_description
1 polymer ?
#
loop_
_entity_poly.entity_id
_entity_poly.type
_entity_poly.pdbx_seq_one_letter_code
_entity_poly.pdbx_strand_id
1 'polypeptide(L)'
;MHHRPVPSSSLRTTRRAVLHAAFAVPLALGIAGQTAAQTAATAFPSKTIRFVVPYPPGGPTDLMARMLQPELQSRLGVPVVVDNKGGA
;
A
#
# COMPACT_ATOMS: atom_id res chain seq x y z
N MET A 1 -11.99 64.30 54.69
CA MET A 1 -12.42 63.33 53.66
C MET A 1 -11.16 62.75 53.03
N HIS A 2 -10.99 61.43 53.13
CA HIS A 2 -9.72 60.70 53.07
C HIS A 2 -9.31 60.29 51.65
N HIS A 3 -8.04 60.50 51.31
CA HIS A 3 -7.32 59.74 50.27
C HIS A 3 -7.07 58.30 50.72
N ARG A 4 -7.44 57.32 49.90
CA ARG A 4 -6.79 55.99 49.86
C ARG A 4 -6.74 55.47 48.41
N PRO A 5 -5.56 55.16 47.85
CA PRO A 5 -5.44 54.44 46.59
C PRO A 5 -5.85 52.96 46.75
N VAL A 6 -6.53 52.42 45.75
CA VAL A 6 -7.01 51.03 45.68
C VAL A 6 -5.86 50.12 45.21
N PRO A 7 -5.62 48.95 45.83
CA PRO A 7 -4.48 48.08 45.52
C PRO A 7 -4.56 47.46 44.12
N SER A 8 -3.43 47.49 43.42
CA SER A 8 -3.17 46.79 42.16
C SER A 8 -3.15 45.27 42.38
N SER A 9 -4.15 44.56 41.87
CA SER A 9 -4.19 43.10 41.90
C SER A 9 -3.23 42.52 40.86
N SER A 10 -2.01 42.23 41.32
CA SER A 10 -1.00 41.45 40.60
C SER A 10 -1.50 40.03 40.36
N LEU A 11 -2.07 39.76 39.18
CA LEU A 11 -2.37 38.40 38.74
C LEU A 11 -1.03 37.72 38.44
N ARG A 12 -0.56 36.96 39.43
CA ARG A 12 0.58 36.06 39.33
C ARG A 12 0.33 35.05 38.20
N THR A 13 0.78 35.40 37.01
CA THR A 13 0.94 34.49 35.87
C THR A 13 1.64 33.23 36.36
N THR A 14 0.87 32.16 36.52
CA THR A 14 1.34 30.93 37.14
C THR A 14 2.27 30.27 36.12
N ARG A 15 3.59 30.34 36.37
CA ARG A 15 4.67 29.75 35.53
C ARG A 15 4.49 28.25 35.22
N ARG A 16 3.54 27.59 35.88
CA ARG A 16 3.15 26.20 35.67
C ARG A 16 2.16 25.97 34.51
N ALA A 17 1.44 27.00 34.05
CA ALA A 17 0.51 26.86 32.93
C ALA A 17 1.23 26.71 31.57
N VAL A 18 2.44 27.27 31.45
CA VAL A 18 3.24 27.19 30.21
C VAL A 18 3.85 25.79 30.02
N LEU A 19 4.12 25.06 31.11
CA LEU A 19 4.74 23.72 31.02
C LEU A 19 3.78 22.60 30.61
N HIS A 20 2.47 22.78 30.75
CA HIS A 20 1.49 21.79 30.28
C HIS A 20 1.05 22.00 28.82
N ALA A 21 1.30 23.17 28.23
CA ALA A 21 0.99 23.44 26.82
C ALA A 21 2.01 22.87 25.82
N ALA A 22 3.18 22.41 26.30
CA ALA A 22 4.28 21.98 25.43
C ALA A 22 4.25 20.50 25.01
N PHE A 23 3.35 19.67 25.56
CA PHE A 23 3.32 18.22 25.27
C PHE A 23 2.06 17.71 24.56
N ALA A 24 1.07 18.57 24.26
CA ALA A 24 -0.18 18.16 23.62
C ALA A 24 -0.25 18.44 22.11
N VAL A 25 0.86 18.83 21.46
CA VAL A 25 0.86 19.27 20.06
C VAL A 25 1.51 18.30 19.05
N PRO A 26 2.49 17.41 19.37
CA PRO A 26 3.02 16.54 18.32
C PRO A 26 2.14 15.32 18.00
N LEU A 27 1.28 14.87 18.92
CA LEU A 27 0.56 13.60 18.74
C LEU A 27 -0.63 13.70 17.75
N ALA A 28 -1.08 14.92 17.43
CA ALA A 28 -2.19 15.14 16.49
C ALA A 28 -1.77 15.23 15.02
N LEU A 29 -0.47 15.39 14.71
CA LEU A 29 0.00 15.45 13.31
C LEU A 29 0.40 14.07 12.73
N GLY A 30 0.57 13.03 13.57
CA GLY A 30 1.03 11.71 13.12
C GLY A 30 -0.07 10.80 12.55
N ILE A 31 -1.34 11.12 12.77
CA ILE A 31 -2.47 10.27 12.34
C ILE A 31 -3.07 10.66 10.98
N ALA A 32 -2.75 11.85 10.46
CA ALA A 32 -3.34 12.35 9.22
C ALA A 32 -2.61 11.87 7.95
N GLY A 33 -1.43 11.25 8.09
CA GLY A 33 -0.60 10.80 6.97
C GLY A 33 -0.71 9.32 6.60
N GLN A 34 -1.53 8.53 7.29
CA GLN A 34 -1.57 7.07 7.10
C GLN A 34 -2.55 6.61 5.99
N THR A 35 -3.27 7.53 5.36
CA THR A 35 -4.22 7.22 4.29
C THR A 35 -3.58 7.43 2.92
N ALA A 36 -2.88 6.41 2.41
CA ALA A 36 -2.89 6.01 0.99
C ALA A 36 -1.70 5.09 0.64
N ALA A 37 -1.55 3.96 1.33
CA ALA A 37 -1.04 2.78 0.64
C ALA A 37 -2.21 2.15 -0.11
N GLN A 38 -2.69 2.81 -1.15
CA GLN A 38 -3.53 2.14 -2.14
C GLN A 38 -2.63 1.08 -2.77
N THR A 39 -2.83 -0.17 -2.37
CA THR A 39 -2.34 -1.31 -3.12
C THR A 39 -2.89 -1.14 -4.53
N ALA A 40 -2.09 -0.60 -5.44
CA ALA A 40 -2.43 -0.58 -6.84
C ALA A 40 -2.66 -2.04 -7.21
N ALA A 41 -3.91 -2.41 -7.50
CA ALA A 41 -4.24 -3.73 -7.99
C ALA A 41 -3.32 -3.95 -9.18
N THR A 42 -2.33 -4.84 -9.02
CA THR A 42 -1.30 -5.02 -10.02
C THR A 42 -2.02 -5.55 -11.26
N ALA A 43 -2.03 -4.77 -12.34
CA ALA A 43 -2.75 -5.14 -13.54
C ALA A 43 -2.33 -6.54 -13.97
N PHE A 44 -3.31 -7.43 -14.15
CA PHE A 44 -3.02 -8.77 -14.62
C PHE A 44 -2.57 -8.70 -16.09
N PRO A 45 -1.56 -9.48 -16.49
CA PRO A 45 -0.70 -10.34 -15.68
C PRO A 45 0.56 -9.63 -15.17
N SER A 46 0.92 -9.86 -13.90
CA SER A 46 2.12 -9.30 -13.26
C SER A 46 3.29 -10.28 -13.16
N LYS A 47 3.12 -11.51 -13.64
CA LYS A 47 4.09 -12.60 -13.57
C LYS A 47 3.94 -13.55 -14.76
N THR A 48 4.96 -14.38 -14.98
CA THR A 48 4.96 -15.46 -15.97
C THR A 48 3.69 -16.31 -15.87
N ILE A 49 3.09 -16.59 -17.03
CA ILE A 49 1.93 -17.46 -17.16
C ILE A 49 2.39 -18.89 -17.44
N ARG A 50 1.77 -19.85 -16.75
CA ARG A 50 1.97 -21.28 -16.98
C ARG A 50 0.77 -21.82 -17.74
N PHE A 51 0.98 -22.17 -19.00
CA PHE A 51 -0.03 -22.81 -19.83
C PHE A 51 -0.01 -24.32 -19.55
N VAL A 52 -0.91 -24.77 -18.68
CA VAL A 52 -0.99 -26.18 -18.29
C VAL A 52 -1.65 -27.00 -19.39
N VAL A 53 -0.96 -28.05 -19.85
CA VAL A 53 -1.47 -29.02 -20.81
C VAL A 53 -1.65 -30.36 -20.10
N PRO A 54 -2.88 -30.89 -19.94
CA PRO A 54 -3.14 -32.11 -19.18
C PRO A 54 -2.88 -33.39 -19.99
N TYR A 55 -1.83 -33.40 -20.81
CA TYR A 55 -1.47 -34.49 -21.71
C TYR A 55 0.06 -34.62 -21.79
N PRO A 56 0.58 -35.80 -22.20
CA PRO A 56 2.01 -35.99 -22.45
C PRO A 56 2.58 -34.98 -23.47
N PRO A 57 3.86 -34.60 -23.35
CA PRO A 57 4.54 -33.76 -24.34
C PRO A 57 4.53 -34.39 -25.74
N GLY A 58 4.46 -33.56 -26.78
CA GLY A 58 4.48 -34.01 -28.18
C GLY A 58 3.14 -34.48 -28.75
N GLY A 59 2.09 -34.59 -27.92
CA GLY A 59 0.73 -34.86 -28.40
C GLY A 59 0.08 -33.65 -29.10
N PRO A 60 -1.07 -33.82 -29.77
CA PRO A 60 -1.76 -32.74 -30.48
C PRO A 60 -2.00 -31.50 -29.60
N THR A 61 -2.41 -31.71 -28.34
CA THR A 61 -2.67 -30.60 -27.39
C THR A 61 -1.40 -29.82 -27.02
N ASP A 62 -0.26 -30.51 -26.86
CA ASP A 62 1.03 -29.85 -26.59
C ASP A 62 1.49 -29.04 -27.80
N LEU A 63 1.36 -29.60 -29.00
CA LEU A 63 1.70 -28.90 -30.24
C LEU A 63 0.83 -27.64 -30.44
N MET A 64 -0.48 -27.73 -30.19
CA MET A 64 -1.37 -26.58 -30.23
C MET A 64 -0.96 -25.51 -29.19
N ALA A 65 -0.65 -25.93 -27.96
CA ALA A 65 -0.19 -25.00 -26.92
C ALA A 65 1.11 -24.28 -27.33
N ARG A 66 2.06 -24.98 -27.94
CA ARG A 66 3.31 -24.40 -28.46
C ARG A 66 3.10 -23.45 -29.63
N MET A 67 2.09 -23.69 -30.47
CA MET A 67 1.74 -22.75 -31.54
C MET A 67 1.06 -21.48 -31.00
N LEU A 68 0.26 -21.59 -29.92
CA LEU A 68 -0.40 -20.44 -29.30
C LEU A 68 0.51 -19.63 -28.38
N GLN A 69 1.54 -20.27 -27.78
CA GLN A 69 2.44 -19.65 -26.81
C GLN A 69 3.03 -18.29 -27.27
N PRO A 70 3.59 -18.14 -28.49
CA PRO A 70 4.20 -16.88 -28.91
C PRO A 70 3.20 -15.73 -29.01
N GLU A 71 2.00 -15.99 -29.52
CA GLU A 71 0.93 -14.99 -29.65
C GLU A 71 0.39 -14.57 -28.27
N LEU A 72 0.21 -15.53 -27.36
CA LEU A 72 -0.18 -15.23 -25.98
C LEU A 72 0.87 -14.39 -25.28
N GLN A 73 2.15 -14.73 -25.45
CA GLN A 73 3.26 -13.95 -24.89
C GLN A 73 3.31 -12.53 -25.47
N SER A 74 3.06 -12.37 -26.78
CA SER A 74 2.99 -11.06 -27.43
C SER A 74 1.85 -10.20 -26.88
N ARG A 75 0.64 -10.76 -26.74
CA ARG A 75 -0.55 -10.03 -26.26
C ARG A 75 -0.50 -9.71 -24.77
N LEU A 76 0.05 -10.62 -23.97
CA LEU A 76 0.06 -10.49 -22.51
C LEU A 76 1.29 -9.73 -22.00
N GLY A 77 2.34 -9.58 -22.82
CA GLY A 77 3.56 -8.85 -22.44
C GLY A 77 4.39 -9.53 -21.35
N VAL A 78 4.03 -10.75 -20.95
CA VAL A 78 4.74 -11.56 -19.96
C VAL A 78 5.11 -12.92 -20.57
N PRO A 79 6.17 -13.59 -20.07
CA PRO A 79 6.52 -14.92 -20.55
C PRO A 79 5.36 -15.91 -20.36
N VAL A 80 5.16 -16.77 -21.35
CA VAL A 80 4.21 -17.89 -21.29
C VAL A 80 5.00 -19.19 -21.42
N VAL A 81 4.86 -20.09 -20.44
CA VAL A 81 5.57 -21.37 -20.39
C VAL A 81 4.56 -22.51 -20.47
N VAL A 82 4.73 -23.39 -21.46
CA VAL A 82 3.93 -24.62 -21.57
C VAL A 82 4.41 -25.61 -20.51
N ASP A 83 3.49 -26.09 -19.66
CA ASP A 83 3.75 -27.07 -18.61
C ASP A 83 2.84 -28.28 -18.77
N ASN A 84 3.42 -29.40 -19.21
CA ASN A 84 2.70 -30.63 -19.41
C ASN A 84 2.51 -31.35 -18.06
N LYS A 85 1.25 -31.54 -17.67
CA LYS A 85 0.82 -32.30 -16.48
C LYS A 85 0.01 -33.52 -16.92
N GLY A 86 0.65 -34.42 -17.66
CA GLY A 86 0.09 -35.73 -17.97
C GLY A 86 0.02 -36.61 -16.72
N GLY A 87 -1.14 -37.23 -16.48
CA GLY A 87 -1.40 -38.08 -15.31
C GLY A 87 -1.45 -39.58 -15.62
N ALA A 88 -0.77 -40.04 -16.68
CA ALA A 88 -0.78 -41.43 -17.13
C ALA A 88 0.64 -41.92 -17.41
#